data_AF-A0A0D0NCI4-F1
#
_entry.id   AF-A0A0D0NCI4-F1
#
_cell.length_a   1.000
_cell.length_b   1.000
_cell.length_c   1.000
_cell.angle_alpha   90.00
_cell.angle_beta   90.00
_cell.angle_gamma   90.00
#
_symmetry.space_group_name_H-M   'P 1'
#
loop_
_entity.id
_entity.type
_entity.pdbx_description
1 polymer ?
#
loop_
_entity_poly.entity_id
_entity_poly.type
_entity_poly.pdbx_seq_one_letter_code
_entity_poly.pdbx_strand_id
1 'polypeptide(L)' 'MRQIMHKEPWWASPPQPGQDESELEWGWLVIYSEGEPRFEFVKERPSDEEIRHRKGCRVTLDVQ' A
#
# COMPACT_ATOMS: atom_id res chain seq x y z
N MET A 1 -3.05 -19.93 14.22
CA MET A 1 -4.10 -19.29 13.40
C MET A 1 -3.50 -17.97 12.95
N ARG A 2 -3.45 -17.69 11.64
CA ARG A 2 -2.87 -16.43 11.16
C ARG A 2 -3.66 -15.24 11.67
N GLN A 3 -3.03 -14.38 12.47
CA GLN A 3 -3.62 -13.13 12.92
C GLN A 3 -2.98 -11.98 12.14
N ILE A 4 -3.83 -11.18 11.50
CA ILE A 4 -3.42 -9.94 10.84
C ILE A 4 -3.12 -8.92 11.93
N MET A 5 -1.87 -8.46 12.01
CA MET A 5 -1.50 -7.33 12.86
C MET A 5 -1.82 -6.00 12.19
N HIS A 6 -1.58 -5.91 10.89
CA HIS A 6 -1.67 -4.65 10.16
C HIS A 6 -2.05 -4.90 8.70
N LYS A 7 -2.85 -4.00 8.13
CA LYS A 7 -3.27 -4.01 6.72
C LYS A 7 -3.35 -2.56 6.26
N GLU A 8 -2.64 -2.18 5.20
CA GLU A 8 -2.70 -0.84 4.62
C GLU A 8 -2.65 -0.84 3.08
N PRO A 9 -3.24 0.18 2.42
CA PRO A 9 -3.11 0.37 0.98
C PRO A 9 -1.66 0.60 0.58
N TRP A 10 -1.17 -0.14 -0.43
CA TRP A 10 0.21 -0.05 -0.89
C TRP A 10 0.29 -0.21 -2.41
N TRP A 11 1.33 0.36 -3.03
CA TRP A 11 1.61 0.16 -4.45
C TRP A 11 2.25 -1.23 -4.68
N ALA A 12 1.99 -1.87 -5.83
CA ALA A 12 2.63 -3.13 -6.21
C ALA A 12 4.09 -2.92 -6.64
N SER A 13 4.39 -1.74 -7.17
CA SER A 13 5.73 -1.31 -7.56
C SER A 13 5.92 0.15 -7.22
N PRO A 14 7.14 0.60 -6.90
CA PRO A 14 7.39 1.99 -6.58
C PRO A 14 6.88 2.92 -7.70
N PRO A 15 6.22 4.04 -7.35
CA PRO A 15 5.79 5.03 -8.33
C PRO A 15 6.99 5.62 -9.06
N GLN A 16 6.84 5.89 -10.35
CA GLN A 16 7.84 6.63 -11.13
C GLN A 16 7.74 8.14 -10.85
N PRO A 17 8.81 8.92 -11.04
CA PRO A 17 8.76 10.37 -10.92
C PRO A 17 7.67 10.97 -11.82
N GLY A 18 6.76 11.75 -11.24
CA GLY A 18 5.65 12.38 -11.96
C GLY A 18 4.47 11.45 -12.30
N GLN A 19 4.50 10.17 -11.90
CA GLN A 19 3.39 9.25 -12.07
C GLN A 19 2.20 9.64 -11.17
N ASP A 20 1.00 9.61 -11.74
CA ASP A 20 -0.22 9.91 -10.97
C ASP A 20 -0.66 8.69 -10.13
N GLU A 21 -1.28 8.95 -8.97
CA GLU A 21 -1.74 7.88 -8.08
C GLU A 21 -2.80 6.96 -8.74
N SER A 22 -3.57 7.48 -9.71
CA SER A 22 -4.56 6.70 -10.46
C SER A 22 -3.93 5.66 -11.39
N GLU A 23 -2.68 5.89 -11.81
CA GLU A 23 -1.93 5.00 -12.72
C GLU A 23 -1.21 3.86 -11.96
N LEU A 24 -1.21 3.90 -10.63
CA LEU A 24 -0.55 2.90 -9.81
C LEU A 24 -1.37 1.61 -9.73
N GLU A 25 -0.66 0.48 -9.79
CA GLU A 25 -1.25 -0.81 -9.42
C GLU A 25 -1.31 -0.89 -7.89
N TRP A 26 -2.52 -0.82 -7.35
CA TRP A 26 -2.77 -0.84 -5.92
C TRP A 26 -3.07 -2.25 -5.40
N GLY A 27 -2.68 -2.48 -4.16
CA GLY A 27 -3.04 -3.65 -3.39
C GLY A 27 -3.01 -3.37 -1.89
N TRP A 28 -2.98 -4.44 -1.11
CA TRP A 28 -2.86 -4.38 0.34
C TRP A 28 -1.54 -4.96 0.80
N LEU A 29 -0.81 -4.19 1.62
CA LEU A 29 0.29 -4.73 2.41
C LEU A 29 -0.27 -5.26 3.72
N VAL A 30 -0.18 -6.58 3.93
CA VAL A 30 -0.68 -7.28 5.13
C VAL A 30 0.50 -7.80 5.94
N ILE A 31 0.52 -7.51 7.24
CA ILE A 31 1.53 -7.97 8.19
C ILE A 31 0.87 -8.94 9.18
N TYR A 32 1.46 -10.13 9.32
CA TYR A 32 0.99 -11.15 10.26
C TYR A 32 1.90 -11.27 11.50
N SER A 33 1.32 -11.64 12.66
CA SER A 33 2.05 -11.81 13.93
C SER A 33 2.74 -13.17 14.15
N GLU A 34 2.50 -14.19 13.31
CA GLU A 34 2.91 -15.56 13.63
C GLU A 34 4.42 -15.77 13.47
N GLY A 35 5.13 -15.88 14.60
CA GLY A 35 6.54 -16.21 14.68
C GLY A 35 7.42 -15.05 14.23
N GLU A 36 7.80 -15.06 12.95
CA GLU A 36 8.50 -13.94 12.32
C GLU A 36 7.49 -13.06 11.58
N PRO A 37 7.61 -11.72 11.67
CA PRO A 37 6.75 -10.81 10.92
C PRO A 37 6.87 -11.11 9.43
N ARG A 38 5.74 -11.52 8.83
CA ARG A 38 5.64 -11.77 7.39
C ARG A 38 4.83 -10.67 6.75
N PHE A 39 5.35 -10.16 5.65
CA PHE A 39 4.69 -9.20 4.77
C PHE A 39 4.12 -9.96 3.59
N GLU A 40 2.85 -9.72 3.27
CA GLU A 40 2.18 -10.25 2.09
C GLU A 40 1.57 -9.09 1.31
N PHE A 41 1.84 -9.05 0.01
CA PHE A 41 1.14 -8.15 -0.90
C PHE A 41 -0.05 -8.88 -1.51
N VAL A 42 -1.26 -8.41 -1.21
CA VAL A 42 -2.50 -8.94 -1.76
C VAL A 42 -2.93 -8.05 -2.92
N LYS A 43 -3.00 -8.61 -4.13
CA LYS A 43 -3.39 -7.92 -5.37
C LYS A 43 -4.91 -7.72 -5.45
N GLU A 44 -5.45 -6.97 -4.49
CA GLU A 44 -6.84 -6.54 -4.41
C GLU A 44 -6.85 -5.02 -4.27
N ARG A 45 -7.45 -4.32 -5.24
CA ARG A 45 -7.45 -2.85 -5.28
C ARG A 45 -8.28 -2.29 -4.11
N PRO A 46 -7.70 -1.50 -3.19
CA PRO A 46 -8.44 -0.73 -2.19
C PRO A 46 -9.31 0.35 -2.85
N SER A 47 -10.32 0.84 -2.14
CA SER A 47 -11.10 1.98 -2.59
C SER A 47 -10.26 3.27 -2.66
N ASP A 48 -10.67 4.23 -3.49
CA ASP A 48 -9.98 5.51 -3.59
C ASP A 48 -10.02 6.33 -2.29
N GLU A 49 -11.00 6.07 -1.41
CA GLU A 49 -11.04 6.66 -0.06
C GLU A 49 -9.95 6.03 0.83
N GLU A 50 -9.86 4.71 0.87
CA GLU A 50 -8.80 4.01 1.62
C GLU A 50 -7.41 4.44 1.16
N ILE A 51 -7.18 4.52 -0.17
CA ILE A 51 -5.91 4.99 -0.76
C ILE A 51 -5.56 6.42 -0.29
N ARG A 52 -6.55 7.32 -0.25
CA ARG A 52 -6.36 8.72 0.20
C ARG A 52 -6.07 8.84 1.69
N HIS A 53 -6.61 7.93 2.49
CA HIS A 53 -6.45 7.87 3.94
C HIS A 53 -5.30 6.96 4.41
N ARG A 54 -4.47 6.44 3.49
CA ARG A 54 -3.33 5.57 3.84
C ARG A 54 -2.32 6.30 4.74
N LYS A 55 -1.68 5.54 5.62
CA LYS A 55 -0.68 6.05 6.58
C LYS A 55 0.71 6.22 5.96
N GLY A 56 1.04 5.45 4.92
CA GLY A 56 2.30 5.56 4.19
C GLY A 56 2.49 6.90 3.47
N CYS A 57 3.74 7.23 3.11
CA CYS A 57 4.07 8.46 2.40
C CYS A 57 3.24 8.61 1.11
N ARG A 58 2.65 9.80 0.93
CA ARG A 58 2.09 10.20 -0.35
C ARG A 58 3.22 10.36 -1.36
N VAL A 59 2.97 10.04 -2.62
CA VAL A 59 3.91 10.42 -3.68
C VAL A 59 3.90 11.95 -3.65
N THR A 60 4.93 12.55 -3.09
CA THR A 60 5.09 14.00 -3.16
C THR A 60 5.24 14.30 -4.64
N LEU A 61 4.24 14.97 -5.23
CA LEU A 61 4.45 15.71 -6.46
C LEU A 61 5.55 16.71 -6.11
N ASP A 62 6.78 16.39 -6.48
CA ASP A 62 7.88 17.34 -6.43
C ASP A 62 7.54 18.43 -7.45
N VAL A 63 6.93 19.50 -6.95
CA VAL A 63 6.76 20.76 -7.66
C VAL A 63 7.31 21.83 -6.74
N GLN A 64 8.64 21.97 -6.71
CA GLN A 64 9.38 23.22 -6.94
C GLN A 64 10.88 23.04 -6.73
#